data_AF-A0A0N0LXV7-F1
#
_entry.id   AF-A0A0N0LXV7-F1
#
_cell.length_a   1.000
_cell.length_b   1.000
_cell.length_c   1.000
_cell.angle_alpha   90.00
_cell.angle_beta   90.00
_cell.angle_gamma   90.00
#
_symmetry.space_group_name_H-M   'P 1'
#
loop_
_entity.id
_entity.type
_entity.pdbx_description
1 polymer ?
#
loop_
_entity_poly.entity_id
_entity_poly.type
_entity_poly.pdbx_seq_one_letter_code
_entity_poly.pdbx_strand_id
1 'polypeptide(L)'
;MSTFTILSVCPETGTAEYLEELRNSWHGAIIAWELVWNRYGTKLHEYDGALSNGAEDGRLWELQRDQRMSRAERVVFCLTFTRFYVKQQDFPRLADDIGDAFGGNPPGHWPHLVKLLHSQPDVPALGFWWTSVAENPFAGDWNEEREEYDPIDPNMMVNVYEHITNLESEFV
;
A
#
# COMPACT_ATOMS: atom_id res chain seq x y z
N MET A 1 6.87 -18.44 2.53
CA MET A 1 5.51 -18.18 3.08
C MET A 1 5.23 -16.71 2.84
N SER A 2 4.02 -16.33 2.40
CA SER A 2 3.68 -14.93 2.11
C SER A 2 3.36 -14.15 3.39
N THR A 3 3.83 -12.91 3.50
CA THR A 3 3.65 -12.05 4.68
C THR A 3 3.31 -10.60 4.29
N PHE A 4 2.57 -9.95 5.18
CA PHE A 4 2.37 -8.51 5.19
C PHE A 4 3.19 -7.93 6.32
N THR A 5 4.16 -7.09 5.98
CA THR A 5 5.08 -6.47 6.92
C THR A 5 4.76 -4.99 7.05
N ILE A 6 4.68 -4.53 8.30
CA ILE A 6 4.55 -3.13 8.66
C ILE A 6 5.92 -2.65 9.12
N LEU A 7 6.41 -1.57 8.51
CA LEU A 7 7.73 -1.01 8.78
C LEU A 7 7.61 0.41 9.34
N SER A 8 8.47 0.75 10.29
CA SER A 8 8.81 2.14 10.59
C SER A 8 9.70 2.63 9.48
N VAL A 9 9.37 3.74 8.84
CA VAL A 9 10.14 4.31 7.74
C VAL A 9 10.54 5.73 8.11
N CYS A 10 11.80 6.09 7.84
CA CYS A 10 12.30 7.46 7.94
C CYS A 10 12.68 7.93 6.53
N PRO A 11 11.78 8.60 5.81
CA PRO A 11 12.03 9.06 4.44
C PRO A 11 13.24 9.98 4.31
N GLU A 12 13.52 10.79 5.34
CA GLU A 12 14.61 11.75 5.36
C GLU A 12 16.00 11.08 5.40
N THR A 13 16.10 9.91 6.05
CA THR A 13 17.35 9.16 6.19
C THR A 13 17.42 7.93 5.29
N GLY A 14 16.34 7.55 4.62
CA GLY A 14 16.31 6.35 3.77
C GLY A 14 16.41 5.06 4.58
N THR A 15 15.85 5.02 5.79
CA THR A 15 15.94 3.84 6.68
C THR A 15 14.56 3.25 6.96
N ALA A 16 14.49 1.93 7.09
CA ALA A 16 13.30 1.24 7.53
C ALA A 16 13.62 0.15 8.56
N GLU A 17 12.70 -0.03 9.52
CA GLU A 17 12.79 -1.03 10.57
C GLU A 17 11.49 -1.85 10.63
N TYR A 18 11.62 -3.15 10.81
CA TYR A 18 10.47 -4.05 10.95
C TYR A 18 9.75 -3.81 12.26
N LEU A 19 8.47 -3.46 12.21
CA LEU A 19 7.64 -3.32 13.41
C LEU A 19 6.84 -4.58 13.69
N GLU A 20 6.15 -5.09 12.66
CA GLU A 20 5.27 -6.23 12.79
C GLU A 20 5.17 -7.00 11.47
N GLU A 21 5.02 -8.33 11.57
CA GLU A 21 4.77 -9.21 10.45
C GLU A 21 3.47 -9.98 10.67
N LEU A 22 2.55 -9.86 9.72
CA LEU A 22 1.31 -10.61 9.67
C LEU A 22 1.41 -11.70 8.61
N ARG A 23 1.12 -12.95 8.99
CA ARG A 23 1.13 -14.08 8.06
C ARG A 23 0.02 -13.92 7.02
N ASN A 24 0.31 -14.38 5.81
CA ASN A 24 -0.56 -14.36 4.64
C ASN A 24 -0.86 -12.93 4.14
N SER A 25 -0.04 -12.42 3.21
CA SER A 25 -0.23 -11.09 2.64
C SER A 25 -1.54 -10.95 1.84
N TRP A 26 -2.16 -12.07 1.47
CA TRP A 26 -3.42 -12.07 0.73
C TRP A 26 -4.57 -11.56 1.60
N HIS A 27 -4.47 -11.63 2.93
CA HIS A 27 -5.48 -11.04 3.80
C HIS A 27 -5.40 -9.50 3.87
N GLY A 28 -4.60 -8.83 3.03
CA GLY A 28 -4.68 -7.38 2.86
C GLY A 28 -4.73 -6.96 1.39
N ALA A 29 -3.60 -7.04 0.67
CA ALA A 29 -3.48 -6.48 -0.67
C ALA A 29 -4.55 -6.97 -1.66
N ILE A 30 -4.77 -8.29 -1.79
CA ILE A 30 -5.75 -8.80 -2.75
C ILE A 30 -7.19 -8.38 -2.41
N ILE A 31 -7.51 -8.18 -1.12
CA ILE A 31 -8.85 -7.72 -0.74
C ILE A 31 -9.11 -6.30 -1.26
N ALA A 32 -8.12 -5.41 -1.16
CA ALA A 32 -8.24 -4.07 -1.72
C ALA A 32 -8.30 -4.10 -3.26
N TRP A 33 -7.54 -4.98 -3.91
CA TRP A 33 -7.60 -5.11 -5.37
C TRP A 33 -8.95 -5.66 -5.83
N GLU A 34 -9.50 -6.67 -5.16
CA GLU A 34 -10.83 -7.20 -5.49
C GLU A 34 -11.94 -6.19 -5.26
N LEU A 35 -11.85 -5.38 -4.19
CA LEU A 35 -12.76 -4.27 -3.93
C LEU A 35 -12.80 -3.32 -5.14
N VAL A 36 -11.62 -2.85 -5.57
CA VAL A 36 -11.49 -1.90 -6.68
C VAL A 36 -11.87 -2.53 -8.01
N TRP A 37 -11.39 -3.74 -8.29
CA TRP A 37 -11.69 -4.45 -9.54
C TRP A 37 -13.18 -4.71 -9.71
N ASN A 38 -13.88 -5.12 -8.65
CA ASN A 38 -15.31 -5.42 -8.74
C ASN A 38 -16.17 -4.17 -8.93
N ARG A 39 -15.73 -3.01 -8.43
CA ARG A 39 -16.47 -1.74 -8.56
C ARG A 39 -16.16 -1.01 -9.87
N TYR A 40 -14.89 -1.03 -10.31
CA TYR A 40 -14.41 -0.14 -11.37
C TYR A 40 -13.79 -0.88 -12.57
N GLY A 41 -13.37 -2.13 -12.40
CA GLY A 41 -12.72 -2.90 -13.45
C GLY A 41 -13.62 -3.15 -14.67
N THR A 42 -13.06 -2.99 -15.87
CA THR A 42 -13.72 -3.33 -17.13
C THR A 42 -13.57 -4.82 -17.39
N LYS A 43 -14.60 -5.62 -17.06
CA LYS A 43 -14.61 -7.08 -17.26
C LYS A 43 -14.89 -7.44 -18.73
N LEU A 44 -14.00 -8.23 -19.33
CA LEU A 44 -14.11 -8.75 -20.68
C LEU A 44 -14.84 -10.10 -20.72
N HIS A 45 -14.81 -10.86 -19.62
CA HIS A 45 -15.55 -12.12 -19.45
C HIS A 45 -15.86 -12.40 -17.98
N GLU A 46 -16.70 -13.40 -17.69
CA GLU A 46 -17.17 -13.70 -16.33
C GLU A 46 -16.05 -14.08 -15.33
N TYR A 47 -14.93 -14.61 -15.82
CA TYR A 47 -13.77 -15.00 -15.00
C TYR A 47 -12.74 -13.88 -14.82
N ASP A 48 -13.04 -12.65 -15.25
CA ASP A 48 -12.10 -11.53 -15.11
C ASP A 48 -12.05 -11.08 -13.64
N GLY A 49 -10.90 -11.29 -13.00
CA GLY A 49 -10.63 -10.96 -11.60
C GLY A 49 -9.38 -10.09 -11.43
N ALA A 50 -9.18 -9.59 -10.21
CA ALA A 50 -7.98 -8.82 -9.86
C ALA A 50 -6.69 -9.66 -10.01
N LEU A 51 -6.72 -10.93 -9.61
CA LEU A 51 -5.57 -11.84 -9.72
C LEU A 51 -5.25 -12.27 -11.15
N SER A 52 -6.27 -12.36 -12.02
CA SER A 52 -6.06 -12.81 -13.41
C SER A 52 -5.48 -11.73 -14.30
N ASN A 53 -5.57 -10.45 -13.89
CA ASN A 53 -5.24 -9.29 -14.72
C ASN A 53 -4.10 -8.43 -14.13
N GLY A 54 -3.35 -8.99 -13.17
CA GLY A 54 -2.48 -8.22 -12.28
C GLY A 54 -1.02 -8.00 -12.70
N ALA A 55 -0.49 -8.59 -13.77
CA ALA A 55 0.93 -8.34 -14.14
C ALA A 55 1.11 -7.85 -15.58
N GLU A 56 0.48 -8.50 -16.54
CA GLU A 56 0.71 -8.21 -17.97
C GLU A 56 -0.35 -7.29 -18.59
N ASP A 57 -1.54 -7.21 -17.98
CA ASP A 57 -2.70 -6.52 -18.55
C ASP A 57 -2.76 -5.03 -18.16
N GLY A 58 -2.16 -4.65 -17.03
CA GLY A 58 -2.11 -3.26 -16.57
C GLY A 58 -3.45 -2.67 -16.11
N ARG A 59 -4.59 -3.21 -16.58
CA ARG A 59 -5.95 -2.72 -16.27
C ARG A 59 -6.20 -2.51 -14.78
N LEU A 60 -5.73 -3.41 -13.92
CA LEU A 60 -5.89 -3.26 -12.47
C LEU A 60 -5.10 -2.04 -11.97
N TRP A 61 -3.82 -1.91 -12.34
CA TRP A 61 -2.93 -0.86 -11.87
C TRP A 61 -3.33 0.54 -12.34
N GLU A 62 -3.87 0.64 -13.55
CA GLU A 62 -4.39 1.89 -14.11
C GLU A 62 -5.61 2.42 -13.34
N LEU A 63 -6.33 1.58 -12.58
CA LEU A 63 -7.47 2.03 -11.77
C LEU A 63 -7.08 3.05 -10.70
N GLN A 64 -5.80 3.16 -10.32
CA GLN A 64 -5.37 4.25 -9.41
C GLN A 64 -5.70 5.65 -9.97
N ARG A 65 -5.83 5.77 -11.30
CA ARG A 65 -6.18 6.99 -12.04
C ARG A 65 -7.68 7.12 -12.30
N ASP A 66 -8.50 6.17 -11.86
CA ASP A 66 -9.94 6.19 -12.12
C ASP A 66 -10.64 7.26 -11.26
N GLN A 67 -11.20 8.28 -11.91
CA GLN A 67 -11.88 9.39 -11.25
C GLN A 67 -13.18 9.00 -10.55
N ARG A 68 -13.74 7.80 -10.84
CA ARG A 68 -14.94 7.29 -10.16
C ARG A 68 -14.63 6.78 -8.75
N MET A 69 -13.36 6.48 -8.45
CA MET A 69 -12.94 6.07 -7.11
C MET A 69 -12.93 7.27 -6.17
N SER A 70 -13.49 7.07 -4.97
CA SER A 70 -13.29 8.00 -3.88
C SER A 70 -11.80 8.13 -3.53
N ARG A 71 -11.45 9.21 -2.85
CA ARG A 71 -10.07 9.44 -2.40
C ARG A 71 -9.61 8.31 -1.46
N ALA A 72 -10.47 7.91 -0.53
CA ALA A 72 -10.21 6.83 0.43
C ALA A 72 -9.89 5.51 -0.28
N GLU A 73 -10.69 5.11 -1.28
CA GLU A 73 -10.42 3.91 -2.08
C GLU A 73 -9.09 3.99 -2.82
N ARG A 74 -8.76 5.15 -3.41
CA ARG A 74 -7.48 5.36 -4.09
C ARG A 74 -6.29 5.27 -3.14
N VAL A 75 -6.39 5.84 -1.94
CA VAL A 75 -5.35 5.73 -0.90
C VAL A 75 -5.12 4.26 -0.53
N VAL A 76 -6.19 3.55 -0.13
CA VAL A 76 -6.12 2.13 0.28
C VAL A 76 -5.57 1.25 -0.85
N PHE A 77 -5.99 1.51 -2.09
CA PHE A 77 -5.50 0.78 -3.25
C PHE A 77 -4.01 1.03 -3.49
N CYS A 78 -3.57 2.29 -3.52
CA CYS A 78 -2.16 2.63 -3.73
C CYS A 78 -1.24 2.05 -2.64
N LEU A 79 -1.66 2.02 -1.37
CA LEU A 79 -0.85 1.42 -0.29
C LEU A 79 -0.46 -0.05 -0.53
N THR A 80 -1.18 -0.75 -1.39
CA THR A 80 -0.85 -2.13 -1.74
C THR A 80 0.29 -2.28 -2.73
N PHE A 81 0.74 -1.20 -3.37
CA PHE A 81 1.80 -1.23 -4.40
C PHE A 81 3.21 -1.24 -3.80
N THR A 82 3.32 -1.60 -2.52
CA THR A 82 4.53 -1.80 -1.70
C THR A 82 5.49 -0.62 -1.54
N ARG A 83 5.43 0.43 -2.37
CA ARG A 83 6.36 1.58 -2.33
C ARG A 83 5.90 2.80 -1.53
N PHE A 84 4.69 2.73 -0.99
CA PHE A 84 4.06 3.89 -0.35
C PHE A 84 4.25 3.88 1.16
N TYR A 85 4.41 5.08 1.71
CA TYR A 85 4.43 5.32 3.15
C TYR A 85 3.40 6.39 3.55
N VAL A 86 3.09 6.41 4.85
CA VAL A 86 2.21 7.40 5.48
C VAL A 86 2.93 8.04 6.65
N LYS A 87 2.96 9.38 6.72
CA LYS A 87 3.59 10.13 7.83
C LYS A 87 2.74 10.02 9.10
N GLN A 88 3.39 10.12 10.26
CA GLN A 88 2.72 9.99 11.57
C GLN A 88 1.49 10.90 11.72
N GLN A 89 1.60 12.15 11.28
CA GLN A 89 0.51 13.14 11.32
C GLN A 89 -0.75 12.71 10.57
N ASP A 90 -0.62 11.81 9.60
CA ASP A 90 -1.71 11.33 8.74
C ASP A 90 -2.27 9.97 9.18
N PHE A 91 -1.78 9.36 10.28
CA PHE A 91 -2.30 8.08 10.76
C PHE A 91 -3.80 8.10 11.07
N PRO A 92 -4.36 9.11 11.76
CA PRO A 92 -5.81 9.17 11.99
C PRO A 92 -6.59 9.22 10.67
N ARG A 93 -6.11 10.02 9.71
CA ARG A 93 -6.71 10.13 8.39
C ARG A 93 -6.69 8.79 7.64
N LEU A 94 -5.58 8.05 7.71
CA LEU A 94 -5.49 6.75 7.07
C LEU A 94 -6.45 5.73 7.71
N ALA A 95 -6.64 5.78 9.02
CA ALA A 95 -7.60 4.91 9.69
C ALA A 95 -9.03 5.18 9.18
N ASP A 96 -9.39 6.45 9.02
CA ASP A 96 -10.68 6.88 8.47
C ASP A 96 -10.81 6.44 6.99
N ASP A 97 -9.79 6.66 6.16
CA ASP A 97 -9.79 6.25 4.75
C ASP A 97 -9.94 4.72 4.58
N ILE A 98 -9.32 3.91 5.45
CA ILE A 98 -9.52 2.46 5.46
C ILE A 98 -10.99 2.13 5.81
N GLY A 99 -11.54 2.79 6.82
CA GLY A 99 -12.95 2.65 7.18
C GLY A 99 -13.86 2.96 6.00
N ASP A 100 -13.69 4.12 5.38
CA ASP A 100 -14.52 4.60 4.27
C ASP A 100 -14.43 3.72 3.03
N ALA A 101 -13.22 3.29 2.64
CA ALA A 101 -13.02 2.42 1.48
C ALA A 101 -13.81 1.10 1.60
N PHE A 102 -13.84 0.51 2.81
CA PHE A 102 -14.52 -0.74 3.12
C PHE A 102 -15.95 -0.55 3.69
N GLY A 103 -16.51 0.65 3.67
CA GLY A 103 -17.87 0.91 4.15
C GLY A 103 -18.06 0.65 5.66
N GLY A 104 -17.02 0.92 6.45
CA GLY A 104 -17.01 0.83 7.91
C GLY A 104 -16.69 -0.55 8.49
N ASN A 105 -16.53 -1.58 7.66
CA ASN A 105 -16.20 -2.94 8.11
C ASN A 105 -15.01 -3.53 7.35
N PRO A 106 -13.78 -3.04 7.61
CA PRO A 106 -12.58 -3.53 6.93
C PRO A 106 -12.36 -5.04 7.19
N PRO A 107 -12.06 -5.86 6.17
CA PRO A 107 -11.82 -7.29 6.34
C PRO A 107 -10.32 -7.63 6.52
N GLY A 108 -10.01 -8.89 6.86
CA GLY A 108 -8.64 -9.41 6.84
C GLY A 108 -7.70 -8.71 7.84
N HIS A 109 -6.56 -8.22 7.34
CA HIS A 109 -5.54 -7.51 8.14
C HIS A 109 -5.84 -6.02 8.32
N TRP A 110 -6.81 -5.47 7.58
CA TRP A 110 -7.15 -4.04 7.63
C TRP A 110 -7.64 -3.58 9.02
N PRO A 111 -8.47 -4.32 9.78
CA PRO A 111 -8.80 -3.97 11.17
C PRO A 111 -7.59 -3.85 12.10
N HIS A 112 -6.59 -4.73 11.90
CA HIS A 112 -5.38 -4.69 12.69
C HIS A 112 -4.57 -3.42 12.37
N LEU A 113 -4.44 -3.08 11.10
CA LEU A 113 -3.81 -1.83 10.68
C LEU A 113 -4.53 -0.60 11.24
N VAL A 114 -5.87 -0.56 11.19
CA VAL A 114 -6.67 0.51 11.81
C VAL A 114 -6.38 0.64 13.31
N LYS A 115 -6.32 -0.50 14.03
CA LYS A 115 -5.98 -0.50 15.46
C LYS A 115 -4.57 0.05 15.72
N LEU A 116 -3.59 -0.33 14.89
CA LEU A 116 -2.22 0.19 14.99
C LEU A 116 -2.21 1.71 14.77
N LEU A 117 -2.86 2.21 13.72
CA LEU A 117 -2.92 3.64 13.42
C LEU A 117 -3.55 4.44 14.57
N HIS A 118 -4.63 3.93 15.18
CA HIS A 118 -5.24 4.57 16.35
C HIS A 118 -4.37 4.55 17.61
N SER A 119 -3.45 3.58 17.74
CA SER A 119 -2.47 3.57 18.82
C SER A 119 -1.39 4.65 18.68
N GLN A 120 -1.29 5.26 17.49
CA GLN A 120 -0.33 6.32 17.16
C GLN A 120 1.11 5.95 17.57
N PRO A 121 1.71 4.92 16.93
CA PRO A 121 3.08 4.54 17.24
C PRO A 121 4.02 5.73 17.06
N ASP A 122 5.03 5.82 17.94
CA ASP A 122 6.04 6.88 17.91
C ASP A 122 7.10 6.59 16.85
N VAL A 123 6.69 6.71 15.59
CA VAL A 123 7.53 6.46 14.41
C VAL A 123 7.30 7.58 13.38
N PRO A 124 8.32 7.97 12.57
CA PRO A 124 8.17 9.07 11.62
C PRO A 124 7.11 8.79 10.54
N ALA A 125 7.10 7.56 10.02
CA ALA A 125 6.15 7.09 9.03
C ALA A 125 5.98 5.57 9.12
N LEU A 126 4.90 5.06 8.51
CA LEU A 126 4.67 3.64 8.29
C LEU A 126 4.78 3.30 6.81
N GLY A 127 5.54 2.24 6.50
CA GLY A 127 5.59 1.58 5.20
C GLY A 127 4.93 0.20 5.24
N PHE A 128 4.44 -0.25 4.09
CA PHE A 128 3.70 -1.51 3.99
C PHE A 128 4.27 -2.38 2.88
N TRP A 129 4.88 -3.50 3.26
CA TRP A 129 5.44 -4.46 2.31
C TRP A 129 4.60 -5.74 2.26
N TRP A 130 4.20 -6.10 1.05
CA TRP A 130 3.40 -7.28 0.75
C TRP A 130 4.26 -8.23 -0.09
N THR A 131 4.75 -9.33 0.50
CA THR A 131 5.71 -10.22 -0.21
C THR A 131 5.12 -10.90 -1.45
N SER A 132 3.80 -10.95 -1.59
CA SER A 132 3.14 -11.48 -2.80
C SER A 132 2.94 -10.43 -3.90
N VAL A 133 3.35 -9.19 -3.67
CA VAL A 133 3.22 -8.09 -4.64
C VAL A 133 4.58 -7.75 -5.25
N ALA A 134 5.60 -7.58 -4.41
CA ALA A 134 6.95 -7.25 -4.85
C ALA A 134 8.01 -7.76 -3.85
N GLU A 135 9.26 -7.78 -4.31
CA GLU A 135 10.43 -7.78 -3.42
C GLU A 135 10.40 -6.56 -2.49
N ASN A 136 11.17 -6.59 -1.39
CA ASN A 136 11.12 -5.54 -0.37
C ASN A 136 11.58 -4.19 -0.95
N PRO A 137 10.69 -3.21 -1.18
CA PRO A 137 11.10 -1.91 -1.71
C PRO A 137 11.66 -0.99 -0.62
N PHE A 138 11.61 -1.43 0.64
CA PHE A 138 12.22 -0.76 1.79
C PHE A 138 13.54 -1.43 2.20
N ALA A 139 14.13 -2.24 1.32
CA ALA A 139 15.53 -2.63 1.40
C ALA A 139 16.30 -1.84 0.33
N GLY A 140 17.49 -1.32 0.68
CA GLY A 140 18.41 -0.84 -0.35
C GLY A 140 19.05 -2.00 -1.10
N ASP A 141 20.03 -1.69 -1.95
CA ASP A 141 20.74 -2.72 -2.70
C ASP A 141 21.60 -3.59 -1.76
N TRP A 142 21.71 -4.88 -2.09
CA TRP A 142 22.62 -5.76 -1.36
C TRP A 142 24.07 -5.43 -1.70
N ASN A 143 24.85 -5.04 -0.69
CA ASN A 143 26.26 -4.75 -0.84
C ASN A 143 27.10 -6.00 -0.55
N GLU A 144 27.56 -6.69 -1.61
CA GLU A 144 28.33 -7.94 -1.48
C GLU A 144 29.65 -7.76 -0.71
N GLU A 145 30.30 -6.60 -0.77
CA GLU A 145 31.59 -6.36 -0.10
C GLU A 145 31.44 -6.22 1.42
N ARG A 146 30.32 -5.64 1.87
CA ARG A 146 30.03 -5.38 3.28
C ARG A 146 29.10 -6.42 3.91
N GLU A 147 28.50 -7.30 3.09
CA GLU A 147 27.46 -8.26 3.49
C GLU A 147 26.27 -7.59 4.22
N GLU A 148 25.88 -6.41 3.76
CA GLU A 148 24.75 -5.66 4.32
C GLU A 148 23.97 -4.93 3.23
N TYR A 149 22.73 -4.55 3.53
CA TYR A 149 21.92 -3.72 2.64
C TYR A 149 22.31 -2.25 2.77
N ASP A 150 22.47 -1.57 1.64
CA ASP A 150 22.62 -0.12 1.58
C ASP A 150 21.34 0.60 2.05
N PRO A 151 21.40 1.92 2.34
CA PRO A 151 20.20 2.70 2.61
C PRO A 151 19.20 2.64 1.45
N ILE A 152 17.92 2.77 1.78
CA ILE A 152 16.83 2.78 0.80
C ILE A 152 16.99 4.02 -0.08
N ASP A 153 16.87 3.85 -1.41
CA ASP A 153 16.76 4.99 -2.32
C ASP A 153 15.51 5.81 -1.95
N PRO A 154 15.66 7.08 -1.50
CA PRO A 154 14.51 7.89 -1.12
C PRO A 154 13.50 8.09 -2.26
N ASN A 155 13.93 8.00 -3.53
CA ASN A 155 13.05 8.11 -4.69
C ASN A 155 12.13 6.90 -4.88
N MET A 156 12.47 5.78 -4.26
CA MET A 156 11.64 4.56 -4.28
C MET A 156 10.49 4.63 -3.27
N MET A 157 10.54 5.56 -2.32
CA MET A 157 9.51 5.74 -1.29
C MET A 157 8.62 6.94 -1.62
N VAL A 158 7.31 6.72 -1.67
CA VAL A 158 6.36 7.77 -2.04
C VAL A 158 5.34 7.99 -0.92
N ASN A 159 5.13 9.24 -0.51
CA ASN A 159 4.04 9.56 0.42
C ASN A 159 2.70 9.35 -0.31
N VAL A 160 1.83 8.50 0.24
CA VAL A 160 0.58 8.15 -0.45
C VAL A 160 -0.33 9.36 -0.69
N TYR A 161 -0.41 10.30 0.25
CA TYR A 161 -1.31 11.45 0.13
C TYR A 161 -0.78 12.50 -0.85
N GLU A 162 0.54 12.70 -0.90
CA GLU A 162 1.18 13.53 -1.92
C GLU A 162 0.95 12.94 -3.31
N HIS A 163 1.11 11.62 -3.46
CA HIS A 163 0.82 10.91 -4.72
C HIS A 163 -0.63 11.07 -5.17
N ILE A 164 -1.60 10.84 -4.29
CA ILE A 164 -3.02 11.01 -4.62
C ILE A 164 -3.35 12.46 -5.00
N THR A 165 -2.74 13.44 -4.31
CA THR A 165 -2.93 14.87 -4.65
C THR A 165 -2.36 15.21 -6.03
N ASN A 166 -1.20 14.64 -6.38
CA ASN A 166 -0.62 14.83 -7.71
C ASN A 166 -1.45 14.17 -8.80
N LEU A 167 -1.97 12.95 -8.57
CA LEU A 167 -2.88 12.32 -9.51
C LEU A 167 -4.13 13.16 -9.74
N GLU A 168 -4.71 13.74 -8.69
CA GLU A 168 -5.88 14.60 -8.82
C GLU A 168 -5.62 15.89 -9.61
N SER A 169 -4.41 16.45 -9.55
CA SER A 169 -4.06 17.67 -10.28
C SER A 169 -3.81 17.44 -11.77
N GLU A 170 -3.46 16.23 -12.18
CA GLU A 170 -3.32 15.86 -13.61
C GLU A 170 -4.66 15.89 -14.37
N PHE A 171 -5.78 15.98 -13.66
CA PHE A 171 -7.13 15.97 -14.23
C PHE A 171 -7.79 17.35 -14.32
N VAL A 172 -7.11 18.40 -13.86
CA VAL A 172 -7.59 19.80 -13.85
C VAL A 172 -6.98 20.57 -15.02
#